data_AF-A0AAV4V3Z4-F1
#
_entry.id   AF-A0AAV4V3Z4-F1
#
_cell.length_a   1.000
_cell.length_b   1.000
_cell.length_c   1.000
_cell.angle_alpha   90.00
_cell.angle_beta   90.00
_cell.angle_gamma   90.00
#
_symmetry.space_group_name_H-M   'P 1'
#
loop_
_entity.id
_entity.type
_entity.pdbx_description
1 polymer ?
#
loop_
_entity_poly.entity_id
_entity_poly.type
_entity_poly.pdbx_seq_one_letter_code
_entity_poly.pdbx_strand_id
1 'polypeptide(L)'
;MSLVPGIFILGFCNGVDEKPSDVDNMPYTTLLYANGPGYNHNFPNGRENLTTVNTEDKNFIQQSAVPRRWDSHGGEDVPVYAHGPMAHLFRGVFEQTYVPHALAFASCIGPQRDDCERRRQSYHRQLIECPSPHTVEEDMNSSADWVVSTKWYIVVHSCLMCLLVLIYERT
;
A
#
# COMPACT_ATOMS: atom_id res chain seq x y z
N MET A 1 16.53 -13.52 18.57
CA MET A 1 16.03 -13.55 17.18
C MET A 1 15.18 -12.31 16.94
N SER A 2 15.28 -11.50 15.90
CA SER A 2 16.27 -11.18 14.87
C SER A 2 15.81 -9.82 14.33
N LEU A 3 16.74 -8.89 14.23
CA LEU A 3 16.67 -7.54 13.67
C LEU A 3 15.64 -7.39 12.52
N VAL A 4 14.61 -6.57 12.72
CA VAL A 4 14.00 -5.85 11.60
C VAL A 4 14.54 -4.43 11.67
N PRO A 5 15.62 -4.08 10.94
CA PRO A 5 15.97 -2.68 10.75
C PRO A 5 14.79 -2.01 10.05
N GLY A 6 14.51 -0.76 10.43
CA GLY A 6 13.35 0.01 9.99
C GLY A 6 13.06 -0.15 8.50
N ILE A 7 11.79 -0.27 8.16
CA ILE A 7 11.33 -0.42 6.79
C ILE A 7 11.73 0.84 6.03
N PHE A 8 12.73 0.71 5.15
CA PHE A 8 13.12 1.75 4.20
C PHE A 8 12.01 1.87 3.14
N ILE A 9 10.99 2.70 3.39
CA ILE A 9 9.86 2.94 2.48
C ILE A 9 10.33 3.45 1.11
N LEU A 10 11.45 4.17 1.08
CA LEU A 10 11.94 4.84 -0.11
C LEU A 10 12.71 3.91 -1.08
N GLY A 11 12.92 2.65 -0.71
CA GLY A 11 13.56 1.66 -1.59
C GLY A 11 15.07 1.83 -1.74
N PHE A 12 15.61 1.27 -2.82
CA PHE A 12 17.05 1.24 -3.12
C PHE A 12 17.43 2.43 -4.01
N CYS A 13 18.48 3.16 -3.62
CA CYS A 13 19.08 4.22 -4.43
C CYS A 13 20.33 3.67 -5.12
N ASN A 14 20.40 3.79 -6.45
CA ASN A 14 21.61 3.46 -7.20
C ASN A 14 22.54 4.68 -7.23
N GLY A 15 23.70 4.57 -6.59
CA GLY A 15 24.75 5.59 -6.68
C GLY A 15 24.45 6.89 -5.93
N VAL A 16 25.23 7.92 -6.27
CA VAL A 16 25.14 9.30 -5.78
C VAL A 16 24.62 10.21 -6.89
N ASP A 17 24.09 11.38 -6.52
CA ASP A 17 23.65 12.38 -7.49
C ASP A 17 24.80 12.83 -8.41
N GLU A 18 24.49 13.13 -9.68
CA GLU A 18 25.48 13.58 -10.66
C GLU A 18 26.08 14.94 -10.27
N LYS A 19 25.30 15.80 -9.60
CA LYS A 19 25.77 17.10 -9.13
C LYS A 19 26.04 17.05 -7.63
N PRO A 20 27.25 17.42 -7.18
CA PRO A 20 27.51 17.57 -5.76
C PRO A 20 26.69 18.71 -5.18
N SER A 21 26.57 18.74 -3.85
CA SER A 21 25.92 19.85 -3.15
C SER A 21 26.65 21.17 -3.44
N ASP A 22 25.88 22.21 -3.69
CA ASP A 22 26.35 23.58 -3.93
C ASP A 22 26.88 24.29 -2.67
N VAL A 23 26.62 23.75 -1.49
CA VAL A 23 27.06 24.32 -0.20
C VAL A 23 28.42 23.78 0.24
N ASP A 24 28.66 22.48 0.11
CA ASP A 24 29.88 21.83 0.61
C ASP A 24 30.64 20.99 -0.44
N ASN A 25 30.17 20.97 -1.69
CA ASN A 25 30.76 20.22 -2.81
C ASN A 25 30.91 18.71 -2.57
N MET A 26 30.18 18.14 -1.62
CA MET A 26 30.17 16.69 -1.39
C MET A 26 29.02 16.01 -2.16
N PRO A 27 29.20 14.76 -2.62
CA PRO A 27 28.12 13.96 -3.17
C PRO A 27 27.06 13.66 -2.11
N TYR A 28 25.83 13.41 -2.55
CA TYR A 28 24.71 12.97 -1.72
C TYR A 28 23.89 11.96 -2.51
N THR A 29 23.06 11.19 -1.83
CA THR A 29 22.18 10.20 -2.47
C THR A 29 20.80 10.82 -2.72
N THR A 30 20.09 10.34 -3.74
CA THR A 30 18.73 10.80 -4.05
C THR A 30 17.75 10.51 -2.91
N LEU A 31 17.98 9.42 -2.17
CA LEU A 31 17.17 9.05 -1.00
C LEU A 31 17.84 9.47 0.29
N LEU A 32 17.13 10.25 1.10
CA LEU A 32 17.58 10.71 2.41
C LEU A 32 16.49 10.46 3.45
N TYR A 33 16.90 10.30 4.70
CA TYR A 33 15.98 10.18 5.83
C TYR A 33 16.01 11.45 6.67
N ALA A 34 14.87 11.82 7.25
CA ALA A 34 14.83 12.97 8.17
C ALA A 34 15.59 12.66 9.46
N ASN A 35 15.50 11.43 9.95
CA ASN A 35 16.20 10.97 11.15
C ASN A 35 16.69 9.52 11.00
N GLY A 36 17.44 9.03 11.97
CA GLY A 36 17.88 7.65 11.99
C GLY A 36 19.38 7.48 12.28
N PRO A 37 19.87 6.24 12.12
CA PRO A 37 21.27 5.90 12.39
C PRO A 37 22.23 6.38 11.30
N GLY A 38 21.71 6.94 10.20
CA GLY A 38 22.49 7.47 9.09
C GLY A 38 23.26 8.76 9.39
N TYR A 39 23.01 9.38 10.55
CA TYR A 39 23.79 10.53 11.02
C TYR A 39 25.17 10.06 11.50
N ASN A 40 26.22 10.49 10.81
CA ASN A 40 27.58 10.03 11.11
C ASN A 40 28.29 10.96 12.10
N HIS A 41 28.30 10.58 13.37
CA HIS A 41 28.90 11.33 14.48
C HIS A 41 30.42 11.51 14.38
N ASN A 42 31.09 10.76 13.49
CA ASN A 42 32.54 10.90 13.30
C ASN A 42 32.92 12.16 12.50
N PHE A 43 31.93 12.81 11.87
CA PHE A 43 32.13 14.03 11.10
C PHE A 43 31.52 15.24 11.83
N PRO A 44 32.17 16.42 11.82
CA PRO A 44 31.71 17.61 12.57
C PRO A 44 30.28 18.04 12.21
N ASN A 45 29.87 17.80 10.97
CA ASN A 45 28.57 18.21 10.44
C ASN A 45 27.60 17.02 10.29
N GLY A 46 27.95 15.84 10.82
CA GLY A 46 27.15 14.62 10.65
C GLY A 46 27.18 13.99 9.26
N ARG A 47 27.84 14.66 8.30
CA ARG A 47 27.86 14.31 6.87
C ARG A 47 29.19 13.71 6.46
N GLU A 48 29.12 12.50 5.89
CA GLU A 48 30.23 11.77 5.32
C GLU A 48 30.37 12.04 3.82
N ASN A 49 31.59 12.04 3.30
CA ASN A 49 31.84 12.12 1.86
C ASN A 49 31.65 10.74 1.22
N LEU A 50 30.66 10.62 0.33
CA LEU A 50 30.27 9.36 -0.30
C LEU A 50 31.08 8.98 -1.55
N THR A 51 32.12 9.74 -1.96
CA THR A 51 32.89 9.45 -3.18
C THR A 51 33.53 8.06 -3.20
N THR A 52 33.98 7.57 -2.03
CA THR A 52 34.63 6.25 -1.89
C THR A 52 33.71 5.22 -1.24
N VAL A 53 32.48 5.59 -0.91
CA VAL A 53 31.53 4.72 -0.21
C VAL A 53 30.68 3.99 -1.24
N ASN A 54 30.58 2.66 -1.09
CA ASN A 54 29.68 1.88 -1.92
C ASN A 54 28.23 2.10 -1.48
N THR A 55 27.54 3.07 -2.08
CA THR A 55 26.14 3.38 -1.77
C THR A 55 25.16 2.32 -2.31
N GLU A 56 25.62 1.41 -3.17
CA GLU A 56 24.84 0.30 -3.72
C GLU A 56 24.87 -0.94 -2.80
N ASP A 57 25.62 -0.92 -1.70
CA ASP A 57 25.58 -2.00 -0.72
C ASP A 57 24.18 -2.10 -0.11
N LYS A 58 23.65 -3.33 -0.02
CA LYS A 58 22.33 -3.60 0.57
C LYS A 58 22.23 -3.18 2.05
N ASN A 59 23.37 -3.07 2.72
CA ASN A 59 23.47 -2.63 4.11
C ASN A 59 23.91 -1.17 4.24
N PHE A 60 24.03 -0.44 3.14
CA PHE A 60 24.31 0.99 3.18
C PHE A 60 23.13 1.72 3.87
N ILE A 61 23.47 2.51 4.89
CA ILE A 61 22.50 3.32 5.64
C ILE A 61 22.55 4.74 5.07
N GLN A 62 21.42 5.18 4.54
CA GLN A 62 21.26 6.50 3.92
C GLN A 62 21.43 7.60 4.96
N GLN A 63 22.00 8.72 4.53
CA GLN A 63 22.27 9.85 5.41
C GLN A 63 20.97 10.42 6.01
N SER A 64 21.06 10.86 7.26
CA SER A 64 19.93 11.44 7.98
C SER A 64 20.28 12.73 8.72
N ALA A 65 19.33 13.67 8.82
CA ALA A 65 19.56 14.96 9.45
C ALA A 65 19.59 14.90 10.99
N VAL A 66 18.73 14.10 11.62
CA VAL A 66 18.63 14.00 13.10
C VAL A 66 19.15 12.63 13.58
N PRO A 67 20.16 12.58 14.48
CA PRO A 67 20.72 11.33 14.96
C PRO A 67 19.74 10.56 15.82
N ARG A 68 19.44 9.32 15.42
CA ARG A 68 18.59 8.38 16.16
C ARG A 68 19.14 6.96 16.03
N ARG A 69 18.87 6.09 16.99
CA ARG A 69 19.23 4.67 16.87
C ARG A 69 18.38 3.95 15.80
N TRP A 70 17.15 4.42 15.62
CA TRP A 70 16.17 3.92 14.65
C TRP A 70 15.41 5.10 14.08
N ASP A 71 15.09 5.01 12.79
CA ASP A 71 14.20 5.97 12.13
C ASP A 71 12.80 5.92 12.74
N SER A 72 12.13 7.07 12.77
CA SER A 72 10.72 7.17 13.18
C SER A 72 9.82 7.07 11.96
N HIS A 73 8.62 6.49 12.13
CA HIS A 73 7.63 6.49 11.05
C HIS A 73 7.21 7.92 10.65
N GLY A 74 6.91 8.05 9.36
CA GLY A 74 6.21 9.21 8.81
C GLY A 74 4.77 9.32 9.34
N GLY A 75 4.25 10.54 9.35
CA GLY A 75 2.90 10.87 9.77
C GLY A 75 2.04 11.42 8.63
N GLU A 76 2.49 11.25 7.39
CA GLU A 76 1.77 11.64 6.18
C GLU A 76 0.62 10.67 5.86
N ASP A 77 -0.38 11.19 5.15
CA ASP A 77 -1.46 10.36 4.63
C ASP A 77 -0.92 9.31 3.64
N VAL A 78 -1.36 8.06 3.80
CA VAL A 78 -0.95 6.94 2.93
C VAL A 78 -2.04 6.62 1.89
N PRO A 79 -1.67 6.30 0.64
CA PRO A 79 -2.64 5.96 -0.38
C PRO A 79 -3.28 4.60 -0.14
N VAL A 80 -4.57 4.48 -0.48
CA VAL A 80 -5.31 3.21 -0.51
C VAL A 80 -5.73 2.92 -1.94
N TYR A 81 -5.34 1.76 -2.46
CA TYR A 81 -5.73 1.27 -3.78
C TYR A 81 -6.75 0.14 -3.64
N ALA A 82 -7.85 0.21 -4.39
CA ALA A 82 -8.92 -0.78 -4.35
C ALA A 82 -9.38 -1.17 -5.76
N HIS A 83 -9.66 -2.46 -5.96
CA HIS A 83 -10.18 -3.02 -7.20
C HIS A 83 -11.18 -4.15 -6.89
N GLY A 84 -12.35 -4.15 -7.54
CA GLY A 84 -13.42 -5.15 -7.35
C GLY A 84 -14.79 -4.57 -6.95
N PRO A 85 -15.76 -5.42 -6.55
CA PRO A 85 -17.09 -5.02 -6.05
C PRO A 85 -17.10 -3.92 -4.96
N MET A 86 -17.67 -2.75 -5.25
CA MET A 86 -17.64 -1.60 -4.32
C MET A 86 -16.25 -0.94 -4.15
N ALA A 87 -15.28 -1.16 -5.04
CA ALA A 87 -14.01 -0.42 -5.02
C ALA A 87 -14.20 1.11 -5.10
N HIS A 88 -15.33 1.57 -5.65
CA HIS A 88 -15.71 2.99 -5.70
C HIS A 88 -15.95 3.64 -4.33
N LEU A 89 -16.01 2.87 -3.24
CA LEU A 89 -16.08 3.40 -1.87
C LEU A 89 -14.77 4.06 -1.43
N PHE A 90 -13.63 3.63 -2.00
CA PHE A 90 -12.31 4.17 -1.67
C PHE A 90 -11.98 5.35 -2.59
N ARG A 91 -12.59 6.50 -2.31
CA ARG A 91 -12.37 7.76 -3.03
C ARG A 91 -12.22 8.92 -2.05
N GLY A 92 -11.33 9.86 -2.37
CA GLY A 92 -11.06 11.02 -1.54
C GLY A 92 -10.15 10.71 -0.35
N VAL A 93 -10.26 11.51 0.70
CA VAL A 93 -9.51 11.38 1.95
C VAL A 93 -10.44 10.88 3.04
N PHE A 94 -10.00 9.90 3.81
CA PHE A 94 -10.78 9.27 4.87
C PHE A 94 -9.86 8.79 5.99
N GLU A 95 -10.42 8.63 7.17
CA GLU A 95 -9.73 8.10 8.35
C GLU A 95 -9.28 6.65 8.14
N GLN A 96 -8.16 6.22 8.74
CA GLN A 96 -7.70 4.83 8.65
C GLN A 96 -8.75 3.82 9.14
N THR A 97 -9.60 4.24 10.10
CA THR A 97 -10.72 3.43 10.62
C THR A 97 -11.84 3.22 9.61
N TYR A 98 -11.91 4.01 8.54
CA TYR A 98 -12.90 3.84 7.46
C TYR A 98 -12.68 2.53 6.69
N VAL A 99 -11.42 2.13 6.49
CA VAL A 99 -11.05 0.97 5.67
C VAL A 99 -11.78 -0.30 6.11
N PRO A 100 -11.73 -0.75 7.38
CA PRO A 100 -12.45 -1.95 7.80
C PRO A 100 -13.97 -1.82 7.71
N HIS A 101 -14.54 -0.63 7.92
CA HIS A 101 -15.99 -0.40 7.79
C HIS A 101 -16.46 -0.49 6.34
N ALA A 102 -15.69 0.09 5.41
CA ALA A 102 -15.97 0.02 3.98
C ALA A 102 -15.87 -1.42 3.45
N LEU A 103 -14.89 -2.19 3.94
CA LEU A 103 -14.75 -3.61 3.59
C LEU A 103 -15.89 -4.47 4.17
N ALA A 104 -16.25 -4.22 5.43
CA ALA A 104 -17.37 -4.91 6.07
C ALA A 104 -18.68 -4.66 5.29
N PHE A 105 -18.92 -3.41 4.89
CA PHE A 105 -20.02 -3.06 4.02
C PHE A 105 -19.92 -3.72 2.64
N ALA A 106 -18.75 -3.72 1.98
CA ALA A 106 -18.59 -4.33 0.65
C ALA A 106 -18.82 -5.85 0.63
N SER A 107 -18.53 -6.53 1.73
CA SER A 107 -18.68 -7.99 1.90
C SER A 107 -19.96 -8.41 2.63
N CYS A 108 -20.85 -7.46 2.97
CA CYS A 108 -22.04 -7.71 3.79
C CYS A 108 -21.76 -8.47 5.10
N ILE A 109 -20.64 -8.19 5.77
CA ILE A 109 -20.28 -8.83 7.06
C ILE A 109 -20.36 -7.82 8.22
N GLY A 110 -20.48 -8.36 9.44
CA GLY A 110 -20.45 -7.56 10.66
C GLY A 110 -21.66 -6.61 10.78
N PRO A 111 -21.50 -5.51 11.53
CA PRO A 111 -22.60 -4.57 11.81
C PRO A 111 -23.19 -3.89 10.57
N GLN A 112 -22.47 -3.86 9.45
CA GLN A 112 -22.90 -3.24 8.19
C GLN A 112 -23.69 -4.18 7.27
N ARG A 113 -23.93 -5.43 7.71
CA ARG A 113 -24.63 -6.46 6.93
C ARG A 113 -26.02 -6.01 6.48
N ASP A 114 -26.85 -5.53 7.39
CA ASP A 114 -28.23 -5.16 7.09
C ASP A 114 -28.31 -4.03 6.06
N ASP A 115 -27.40 -3.05 6.15
CA ASP A 115 -27.29 -1.95 5.20
C ASP A 115 -26.80 -2.39 3.83
N CYS A 116 -25.84 -3.32 3.79
CA CYS A 116 -25.37 -3.94 2.55
C CYS A 116 -26.49 -4.73 1.86
N GLU A 117 -27.17 -5.62 2.58
CA GLU A 117 -28.27 -6.44 2.05
C GLU A 117 -29.42 -5.57 1.55
N ARG A 118 -29.82 -4.55 2.32
CA ARG A 118 -30.85 -3.59 1.91
C ARG A 118 -30.50 -2.91 0.59
N ARG A 119 -29.26 -2.43 0.43
CA ARG A 119 -28.81 -1.78 -0.83
C ARG A 119 -28.71 -2.78 -1.98
N ARG A 120 -28.24 -4.01 -1.73
CA ARG A 120 -28.21 -5.10 -2.73
C ARG A 120 -29.61 -5.43 -3.25
N GLN A 121 -30.60 -5.50 -2.37
CA GLN A 121 -32.01 -5.73 -2.74
C GLN A 121 -32.58 -4.56 -3.54
N SER A 122 -32.22 -3.31 -3.22
CA SER A 122 -32.62 -2.15 -4.03
C SER A 122 -32.04 -2.19 -5.44
N TYR A 123 -30.77 -2.58 -5.60
CA TYR A 123 -30.17 -2.78 -6.92
C TYR A 123 -30.82 -3.93 -7.69
N HIS A 124 -31.19 -5.03 -7.03
CA HIS A 124 -31.90 -6.14 -7.68
C HIS A 124 -33.31 -5.73 -8.14
N ARG A 125 -33.97 -4.84 -7.41
CA ARG A 125 -35.27 -4.26 -7.80
C ARG A 125 -35.17 -3.25 -8.95
N GLN A 126 -33.97 -2.75 -9.23
CA GLN A 126 -33.65 -1.82 -10.31
C GLN A 126 -33.10 -2.51 -11.57
N LEU A 127 -32.82 -3.82 -11.50
CA LEU A 127 -32.69 -4.67 -12.67
C LEU A 127 -34.09 -4.84 -13.27
N ILE A 128 -34.55 -3.82 -14.00
CA ILE A 128 -35.53 -4.05 -15.06
C ILE A 128 -34.84 -5.01 -16.02
N GLU A 129 -35.43 -6.17 -16.23
CA GLU A 129 -35.06 -7.12 -17.27
C GLU A 129 -34.93 -6.34 -18.59
N CYS A 130 -33.70 -6.06 -19.01
CA CYS A 130 -33.46 -5.66 -20.38
C CYS A 130 -33.77 -6.90 -21.22
N PRO A 131 -34.78 -6.89 -22.10
CA PRO A 131 -35.00 -8.01 -23.00
C PRO A 131 -33.73 -8.14 -23.85
N SER A 132 -33.00 -9.24 -23.69
CA SER A 132 -31.83 -9.53 -24.51
C SER A 132 -32.29 -9.67 -25.96
N PRO A 133 -31.78 -8.85 -26.91
CA PRO A 133 -31.94 -9.17 -28.31
C PRO A 133 -31.01 -10.34 -28.64
N HIS A 134 -31.56 -11.32 -29.35
CA HIS A 134 -30.93 -12.51 -29.93
C HIS A 134 -30.98 -13.78 -29.09
N THR A 135 -32.11 -14.46 -29.24
CA THR A 135 -32.18 -15.92 -29.28
C THR A 135 -31.34 -16.44 -30.44
N VAL A 136 -30.26 -17.16 -30.13
CA VAL A 136 -29.88 -18.33 -30.92
C VAL A 136 -29.50 -19.40 -29.90
N GLU A 137 -30.33 -20.43 -29.86
CA GLU A 137 -30.07 -21.67 -29.14
C GLU A 137 -28.83 -22.31 -29.75
N GLU A 138 -27.75 -22.37 -28.98
CA GLU A 138 -26.79 -23.46 -29.10
C GLU A 138 -26.56 -24.05 -27.71
N ASP A 139 -27.01 -25.30 -27.59
CA ASP A 139 -26.75 -26.18 -26.48
C ASP A 139 -25.24 -26.30 -26.22
N MET A 140 -24.79 -25.97 -25.02
CA MET A 140 -23.70 -26.73 -24.43
C MET A 140 -23.73 -26.67 -22.91
N ASN A 141 -24.22 -27.77 -22.36
CA ASN A 141 -23.82 -28.37 -21.10
C ASN A 141 -22.42 -27.91 -20.62
N SER A 142 -22.40 -26.89 -19.77
CA SER A 142 -21.28 -26.62 -18.88
C SER A 142 -21.87 -26.09 -17.60
N SER A 143 -21.85 -26.92 -16.57
CA SER A 143 -21.90 -26.49 -15.18
C SER A 143 -20.68 -25.59 -14.91
N ALA A 144 -20.70 -24.38 -15.47
CA ALA A 144 -19.84 -23.30 -15.04
C ALA A 144 -20.62 -22.59 -13.94
N ASP A 145 -20.57 -23.18 -12.74
CA ASP A 145 -20.68 -22.40 -11.51
C ASP A 145 -19.72 -21.22 -11.68
N TRP A 146 -20.27 -20.03 -11.86
CA TRP A 146 -19.49 -18.80 -11.83
C TRP A 146 -19.06 -18.64 -10.37
N VAL A 147 -17.94 -19.27 -10.00
CA VAL A 147 -17.25 -18.90 -8.78
C VAL A 147 -16.70 -17.50 -9.05
N VAL A 148 -17.39 -16.47 -8.56
CA VAL A 148 -16.81 -15.12 -8.46
C VAL A 148 -15.66 -15.26 -7.45
N SER A 149 -14.48 -15.56 -7.97
CA SER A 149 -13.24 -15.54 -7.21
C SER A 149 -12.90 -14.08 -6.91
N THR A 150 -13.53 -13.51 -5.88
CA THR A 150 -13.21 -12.18 -5.34
C THR A 150 -11.89 -12.23 -4.59
N LYS A 151 -10.78 -12.21 -5.33
CA LYS A 151 -9.47 -11.90 -4.75
C LYS A 151 -9.38 -10.40 -4.52
N TRP A 152 -9.53 -10.02 -3.26
CA TRP A 152 -9.30 -8.66 -2.79
C TRP A 152 -7.82 -8.45 -2.51
N TYR A 153 -7.18 -7.59 -3.29
CA TYR A 153 -5.82 -7.13 -3.01
C TYR A 153 -5.90 -5.71 -2.48
N ILE A 154 -5.81 -5.57 -1.16
CA ILE A 154 -5.57 -4.28 -0.53
C ILE A 154 -4.07 -4.19 -0.32
N VAL A 155 -3.40 -3.43 -1.17
CA VAL A 155 -1.99 -3.10 -0.96
C VAL A 155 -1.96 -1.85 -0.09
N VAL A 156 -2.00 -2.05 1.23
CA VAL A 156 -1.56 -1.00 2.16
C VAL A 156 -0.04 -1.10 2.20
N HIS A 157 0.64 -0.18 1.51
CA HIS A 157 2.09 -0.13 1.59
C HIS A 157 2.49 0.48 2.94
N SER A 158 2.83 -0.42 3.88
CA SER A 158 3.58 -0.22 5.12
C SER A 158 3.01 0.73 6.18
N CYS A 159 2.39 0.17 7.23
CA CYS A 159 3.05 0.01 8.53
C CYS A 159 2.18 -0.84 9.49
N LEU A 160 2.74 -1.95 10.01
CA LEU A 160 2.34 -2.76 11.17
C LEU A 160 0.85 -2.94 11.58
N MET A 161 -0.07 -2.94 10.62
CA MET A 161 -1.32 -3.71 10.65
C MET A 161 -1.45 -4.36 9.27
N CYS A 162 -0.73 -5.46 9.06
CA CYS A 162 -1.02 -6.37 7.94
C CYS A 162 -2.37 -7.06 8.21
N LEU A 163 -3.46 -6.32 8.02
CA LEU A 163 -4.76 -6.91 7.70
C LEU A 163 -4.70 -7.27 6.21
N LEU A 164 -3.91 -8.28 5.89
CA LEU A 164 -4.11 -9.05 4.66
C LEU A 164 -5.40 -9.83 4.88
N VAL A 165 -6.55 -9.18 4.67
CA VAL A 165 -7.86 -9.82 4.76
C VAL A 165 -8.03 -10.67 3.49
N LEU A 166 -7.39 -11.84 3.49
CA LEU A 166 -7.75 -12.93 2.61
C LEU A 166 -9.06 -13.51 3.16
N ILE A 167 -10.20 -13.00 2.69
CA ILE A 167 -11.48 -13.69 2.87
C ILE A 167 -11.44 -14.89 1.92
N TYR A 168 -11.09 -16.04 2.47
CA TYR A 168 -11.25 -17.33 1.79
C TYR A 168 -12.71 -17.76 1.95
N GLU A 169 -13.45 -17.89 0.84
CA GLU A 169 -14.77 -18.52 0.87
C GLU A 169 -14.61 -20.04 1.03
N ARG A 170 -15.34 -20.59 2.00
CA ARG A 170 -15.55 -22.02 2.16
C ARG A 170 -16.55 -22.46 1.10
N THR A 171 -16.20 -23.49 0.33
CA THR A 171 -17.12 -24.25 -0.53
C THR A 171 -18.38 -24.67 0.22
#